data_AF-A0A6L5FT38-F1
#
_entry.id   AF-A0A6L5FT38-F1
#
_cell.length_a   1.000
_cell.length_b   1.000
_cell.length_c   1.000
_cell.angle_alpha   90.00
_cell.angle_beta   90.00
_cell.angle_gamma   90.00
#
_symmetry.space_group_name_H-M   'P 1'
#
loop_
_entity.id
_entity.type
_entity.pdbx_description
1 polymer ?
#
loop_
_entity_poly.entity_id
_entity_poly.type
_entity_poly.pdbx_seq_one_letter_code
_entity_poly.pdbx_strand_id
1 'polypeptide(L)'
;MPATFVVWHFHSQTYADAGSSAFGLRLAAVTIGLGLAFVLDDPTEESLGYTPISVLTRRLVRIVLTLPPTILFWLLLRGYASGGLIEEQTLPAWPFLLEALALGGVAFAGAGMAARLVSDRLGGLGGAGAVIIVAFAVALLPWANGLWTRTPGTKPSDASVMWWWAILGAAVLTFWRSSVVTGIFRLRR
;
A
#
# COMPACT_ATOMS: atom_id res chain seq x y z
N MET A 1 9.37 -20.91 -11.49
CA MET A 1 7.90 -21.10 -11.41
C MET A 1 7.44 -21.63 -12.75
N PRO A 2 6.67 -22.73 -12.84
CA PRO A 2 6.32 -23.31 -14.13
C PRO A 2 5.29 -22.41 -14.85
N ALA A 3 5.52 -22.15 -16.13
CA ALA A 3 4.68 -21.31 -17.00
C ALA A 3 3.19 -21.74 -17.02
N THR A 4 2.92 -22.99 -16.68
CA THR A 4 1.58 -23.55 -16.54
C THR A 4 0.76 -22.91 -15.41
N PHE A 5 1.38 -22.43 -14.32
CA PHE A 5 0.66 -21.76 -13.24
C PHE A 5 0.12 -20.39 -13.67
N VAL A 6 0.90 -19.67 -14.48
CA VAL A 6 0.53 -18.35 -15.00
C VAL A 6 -0.63 -18.47 -16.00
N VAL A 7 -0.57 -19.45 -16.90
CA VAL A 7 -1.60 -19.66 -17.95
C VAL A 7 -2.94 -20.10 -17.36
N TRP A 8 -2.95 -20.95 -16.33
CA TRP A 8 -4.20 -21.42 -15.71
C TRP A 8 -4.93 -20.28 -14.98
N HIS A 9 -4.19 -19.34 -14.38
CA HIS A 9 -4.78 -18.22 -13.64
C HIS A 9 -5.45 -17.18 -14.54
N PHE A 10 -5.06 -17.07 -15.81
CA PHE A 10 -5.71 -16.20 -16.79
C PHE A 10 -7.01 -16.78 -17.35
N HIS A 11 -7.12 -18.11 -17.43
CA HIS A 11 -8.33 -18.78 -17.98
C HIS A 11 -9.50 -18.87 -16.98
N SER A 12 -9.25 -18.72 -15.68
CA SER A 12 -10.28 -18.85 -14.63
C SER A 12 -10.72 -17.51 -14.02
N GLN A 13 -10.54 -16.40 -14.73
CA GLN A 13 -11.00 -15.09 -14.25
C GLN A 13 -12.43 -14.82 -14.72
N THR A 14 -13.25 -14.24 -13.85
CA THR A 14 -14.64 -13.86 -14.18
C THR A 14 -14.75 -12.84 -15.33
N TYR A 15 -13.64 -12.25 -15.75
CA TYR A 15 -13.57 -11.27 -16.82
C TYR A 15 -12.35 -11.61 -17.69
N ALA A 16 -12.57 -12.09 -18.91
CA ALA A 16 -11.52 -12.55 -19.82
C ALA A 16 -10.51 -11.44 -20.18
N ASP A 17 -10.95 -10.19 -20.16
CA ASP A 17 -10.16 -9.00 -20.50
C ASP A 17 -9.58 -8.29 -19.25
N ALA A 18 -10.06 -8.65 -18.05
CA ALA A 18 -9.63 -7.99 -16.81
C ALA A 18 -8.31 -8.53 -16.25
N GLY A 19 -7.80 -9.65 -16.76
CA GLY A 19 -6.57 -10.25 -16.25
C GLY A 19 -5.36 -9.33 -16.39
N SER A 20 -5.25 -8.63 -17.53
CA SER A 20 -4.14 -7.71 -17.81
C SER A 20 -4.32 -6.36 -17.09
N SER A 21 -5.54 -5.81 -17.08
CA SER A 21 -5.86 -4.52 -16.45
C SER A 21 -5.83 -4.60 -14.92
N ALA A 22 -6.35 -5.68 -14.34
CA ALA A 22 -6.26 -5.93 -12.90
C ALA A 22 -4.80 -6.13 -12.49
N PHE A 23 -4.02 -6.93 -13.23
CA PHE A 23 -2.59 -7.09 -12.94
C PHE A 23 -1.82 -5.76 -13.02
N GLY A 24 -2.10 -4.94 -14.04
CA GLY A 24 -1.55 -3.59 -14.18
C GLY A 24 -1.87 -2.71 -12.98
N LEU A 25 -3.10 -2.78 -12.45
CA LEU A 25 -3.48 -2.07 -11.23
C LEU A 25 -2.75 -2.59 -9.97
N ARG A 26 -2.30 -3.86 -9.92
CA ARG A 26 -1.45 -4.36 -8.80
C ARG A 26 -0.11 -3.75 -8.84
N LEU A 27 0.50 -3.81 -10.01
CA LEU A 27 1.81 -3.25 -10.21
C LEU A 27 1.77 -1.76 -9.88
N ALA A 28 0.73 -1.05 -10.33
CA ALA A 28 0.50 0.33 -9.92
C ALA A 28 0.37 0.51 -8.41
N ALA A 29 -0.50 -0.25 -7.73
CA ALA A 29 -0.70 -0.15 -6.28
C ALA A 29 0.58 -0.43 -5.49
N VAL A 30 1.33 -1.46 -5.88
CA VAL A 30 2.63 -1.80 -5.30
C VAL A 30 3.63 -0.69 -5.56
N THR A 31 3.72 -0.18 -6.79
CA THR A 31 4.67 0.89 -7.16
C THR A 31 4.37 2.19 -6.41
N ILE A 32 3.09 2.55 -6.29
CA ILE A 32 2.64 3.68 -5.47
C ILE A 32 3.02 3.43 -4.01
N GLY A 33 2.73 2.25 -3.46
CA GLY A 33 3.12 1.88 -2.09
C GLY A 33 4.63 1.97 -1.87
N LEU A 34 5.44 1.53 -2.83
CA LEU A 34 6.90 1.67 -2.80
C LEU A 34 7.30 3.15 -2.75
N GLY A 35 6.72 4.01 -3.60
CA GLY A 35 6.97 5.45 -3.56
C GLY A 35 6.56 6.08 -2.23
N LEU A 36 5.42 5.69 -1.68
CA LEU A 36 4.92 6.15 -0.38
C LEU A 36 5.84 5.75 0.78
N ALA A 37 6.57 4.64 0.68
CA ALA A 37 7.53 4.23 1.70
C ALA A 37 8.63 5.29 1.92
N PHE A 38 9.04 5.98 0.86
CA PHE A 38 10.08 7.01 0.91
C PHE A 38 9.55 8.40 1.30
N VAL A 39 8.24 8.63 1.35
CA VAL A 39 7.66 9.93 1.76
C VAL A 39 8.08 10.31 3.18
N LEU A 40 8.25 9.32 4.06
CA LEU A 40 8.66 9.53 5.44
C LEU A 40 10.17 9.68 5.60
N ASP A 41 10.95 9.49 4.53
CA ASP A 41 12.40 9.67 4.57
C ASP A 41 12.73 11.16 4.55
N ASP A 42 13.37 11.66 5.61
CA ASP A 42 13.64 13.08 5.78
C ASP A 42 15.13 13.37 5.62
N PRO A 43 15.59 13.84 4.43
CA PRO A 43 16.98 14.22 4.25
C PRO A 43 17.36 15.45 5.09
N THR A 44 16.37 16.20 5.60
CA THR A 44 16.55 17.41 6.41
C THR A 44 16.46 17.15 7.92
N GLU A 45 16.31 15.90 8.36
CA GLU A 45 16.17 15.58 9.79
C GLU A 45 17.36 16.08 10.61
N GLU A 46 18.58 16.00 10.05
CA GLU A 46 19.81 16.50 10.68
C GLU A 46 19.82 18.03 10.81
N SER A 47 19.26 18.75 9.85
CA SER A 47 19.27 20.22 9.83
C SER A 47 18.11 20.82 10.65
N LEU A 48 16.97 20.14 10.71
CA LEU A 48 15.76 20.59 11.42
C LEU A 48 15.60 19.99 12.82
N GLY A 49 16.59 19.24 13.31
CA GLY A 49 16.57 18.60 14.63
C GLY A 49 16.32 19.56 15.80
N TYR A 50 16.63 20.85 15.63
CA TYR A 50 16.46 21.91 16.61
C TYR A 50 15.06 22.55 16.64
N THR A 51 14.18 22.21 15.70
CA THR A 51 12.82 22.78 15.68
C THR A 51 11.90 22.04 16.68
N PRO A 52 11.11 22.76 17.49
CA PRO A 52 10.23 22.16 18.51
C PRO A 52 8.95 21.57 17.89
N ILE A 53 9.05 20.90 16.74
CA ILE A 53 7.92 20.29 16.04
C ILE A 53 7.95 18.78 16.26
N SER A 54 6.82 18.24 16.73
CA SER A 54 6.68 16.80 16.95
C SER A 54 6.94 16.00 15.67
N VAL A 55 7.52 14.81 15.81
CA VAL A 55 7.77 13.89 14.68
C VAL A 55 6.46 13.52 13.98
N LEU A 56 5.39 13.33 14.75
CA LEU A 56 4.07 13.01 14.21
C LEU A 56 3.55 14.13 13.31
N THR A 57 3.66 15.39 13.74
CA THR A 57 3.23 16.55 12.95
C THR A 57 3.98 16.62 11.61
N ARG A 58 5.31 16.43 11.61
CA ARG A 58 6.10 16.43 10.38
C ARG A 58 5.70 15.31 9.41
N ARG A 59 5.48 14.10 9.93
CA ARG A 59 5.02 12.96 9.11
C ARG A 59 3.62 13.19 8.54
N LEU A 60 2.69 13.70 9.34
CA LEU A 60 1.33 14.00 8.89
C LEU A 60 1.31 15.08 7.80
N VAL A 61 2.08 16.15 7.95
CA VAL A 61 2.19 17.19 6.91
C VAL A 61 2.67 16.60 5.58
N ARG A 62 3.67 15.72 5.60
CA ARG A 62 4.17 15.04 4.40
C ARG A 62 3.13 14.12 3.77
N ILE A 63 2.41 13.35 4.58
CA ILE A 63 1.31 12.51 4.11
C ILE A 63 0.22 13.37 3.47
N VAL A 64 -0.19 14.46 4.11
CA VAL A 64 -1.21 15.38 3.59
C VAL A 64 -0.78 16.02 2.27
N LEU A 65 0.49 16.39 2.11
CA LEU A 65 1.00 16.97 0.87
C LEU A 65 1.16 15.93 -0.26
N THR A 66 1.38 14.66 0.07
CA THR A 66 1.56 13.59 -0.91
C THR A 66 0.26 12.89 -1.30
N LEU A 67 -0.77 12.96 -0.46
CA LEU A 67 -2.07 12.34 -0.71
C LEU A 67 -2.76 12.85 -1.99
N PRO A 68 -2.92 14.16 -2.23
CA PRO A 68 -3.60 14.67 -3.42
C PRO A 68 -3.01 14.17 -4.75
N PRO A 69 -1.69 14.29 -5.02
CA PRO A 69 -1.12 13.78 -6.28
C PRO A 69 -1.23 12.25 -6.36
N THR A 70 -1.09 11.53 -5.23
CA THR A 70 -1.23 10.07 -5.19
C THR A 70 -2.65 9.63 -5.54
N ILE A 71 -3.67 10.29 -4.99
CA ILE A 71 -5.08 10.02 -5.28
C ILE A 71 -5.38 10.31 -6.75
N LEU A 72 -4.92 11.46 -7.26
CA LEU A 72 -5.12 11.82 -8.67
C LEU A 72 -4.48 10.79 -9.61
N PHE A 73 -3.24 10.38 -9.33
CA PHE A 73 -2.52 9.38 -10.12
C PHE A 73 -3.22 8.01 -10.08
N TRP A 74 -3.70 7.59 -8.90
CA TRP A 74 -4.50 6.37 -8.76
C TRP A 74 -5.79 6.41 -9.58
N LEU A 75 -6.52 7.52 -9.54
CA LEU A 75 -7.75 7.72 -10.33
C LEU A 75 -7.48 7.66 -11.83
N LEU A 76 -6.37 8.26 -12.30
CA LEU A 76 -5.96 8.20 -13.70
C LEU A 76 -5.63 6.78 -14.15
N LEU A 77 -4.85 6.04 -13.36
CA LEU A 77 -4.50 4.65 -13.66
C LEU A 77 -5.73 3.74 -13.69
N ARG A 78 -6.67 3.96 -12.76
CA ARG A 78 -7.94 3.25 -12.76
C ARG A 78 -8.76 3.56 -14.02
N GLY A 79 -8.88 4.84 -14.39
CA GLY A 79 -9.60 5.25 -15.59
C GLY A 79 -8.98 4.68 -16.87
N TYR A 80 -7.65 4.56 -16.92
CA TYR A 80 -6.96 3.90 -18.02
C TYR A 80 -7.22 2.38 -18.04
N ALA A 81 -7.18 1.73 -16.87
CA ALA A 81 -7.40 0.29 -16.74
C ALA A 81 -8.85 -0.14 -17.05
N SER A 82 -9.83 0.75 -16.93
CA SER A 82 -11.25 0.47 -17.24
C SER A 82 -11.65 0.70 -18.70
N GLY A 83 -10.70 0.86 -19.63
CA GLY A 83 -11.01 1.13 -21.04
C GLY A 83 -11.22 2.62 -21.37
N GLY A 84 -10.99 3.51 -20.40
CA GLY A 84 -11.20 4.95 -20.52
C GLY A 84 -12.29 5.47 -19.57
N LEU A 85 -12.43 6.79 -19.48
CA LEU A 85 -13.43 7.46 -18.62
C LEU A 85 -14.88 7.29 -19.11
N ILE A 86 -15.08 6.67 -20.28
CA ILE A 86 -16.35 6.69 -21.04
C ILE A 86 -16.96 5.28 -21.16
N GLU A 87 -16.20 4.20 -20.88
CA GLU A 87 -16.65 2.83 -21.12
C GLU A 87 -17.25 2.17 -19.86
N GLU A 88 -18.39 1.49 -20.02
CA GLU A 88 -19.25 0.99 -18.94
C GLU A 88 -18.76 -0.28 -18.22
N GLN A 89 -17.64 -0.89 -18.66
CA GLN A 89 -17.02 -2.02 -17.95
C GLN A 89 -16.40 -1.53 -16.63
N THR A 90 -17.27 -1.39 -15.64
CA THR A 90 -16.97 -0.77 -14.36
C THR A 90 -16.31 -1.80 -13.45
N LEU A 91 -14.98 -1.84 -13.50
CA LEU A 91 -14.18 -2.50 -12.47
C LEU A 91 -14.62 -1.97 -11.08
N PRO A 92 -14.99 -2.85 -10.14
CA PRO A 92 -15.53 -2.44 -8.85
C PRO A 92 -14.50 -1.63 -8.07
N ALA A 93 -14.73 -0.32 -7.91
CA ALA A 93 -13.73 0.63 -7.42
C ALA A 93 -13.17 0.30 -6.03
N TRP A 94 -14.06 -0.15 -5.15
CA TRP A 94 -13.80 -0.23 -3.72
C TRP A 94 -12.78 -1.31 -3.31
N PRO A 95 -12.88 -2.57 -3.80
CA PRO A 95 -11.85 -3.59 -3.60
C PRO A 95 -10.44 -3.16 -3.99
N PHE A 96 -10.28 -2.48 -5.13
CA PHE A 96 -8.97 -2.02 -5.60
C PHE A 96 -8.42 -0.91 -4.72
N LEU A 97 -9.28 0.02 -4.30
CA LEU A 97 -8.90 1.09 -3.39
C LEU A 97 -8.46 0.53 -2.03
N LEU A 98 -9.15 -0.48 -1.50
CA LEU A 98 -8.78 -1.11 -0.23
C LEU A 98 -7.40 -1.78 -0.29
N GLU A 99 -7.08 -2.53 -1.35
CA GLU A 99 -5.73 -3.11 -1.52
C GLU A 99 -4.67 -2.00 -1.59
N ALA A 100 -4.92 -0.94 -2.37
CA ALA A 100 -3.99 0.18 -2.49
C ALA A 100 -3.77 0.92 -1.15
N LEU A 101 -4.84 1.16 -0.40
CA LEU A 101 -4.78 1.77 0.93
C LEU A 101 -4.02 0.88 1.91
N ALA A 102 -4.26 -0.42 1.90
CA ALA A 102 -3.56 -1.37 2.75
C ALA A 102 -2.05 -1.41 2.44
N LEU A 103 -1.68 -1.45 1.16
CA LEU A 103 -0.27 -1.40 0.75
C LEU A 103 0.39 -0.07 1.12
N GLY A 104 -0.29 1.06 0.93
CA GLY A 104 0.19 2.36 1.40
C GLY A 104 0.34 2.42 2.92
N GLY A 105 -0.62 1.86 3.66
CA GLY A 105 -0.54 1.71 5.11
C GLY A 105 0.67 0.87 5.54
N VAL A 106 0.90 -0.27 4.89
CA VAL A 106 2.05 -1.14 5.12
C VAL A 106 3.36 -0.40 4.84
N ALA A 107 3.41 0.39 3.76
CA ALA A 107 4.57 1.22 3.43
C ALA A 107 4.90 2.19 4.57
N PHE A 108 3.91 2.94 5.07
CA PHE A 108 4.10 3.87 6.17
C PHE A 108 4.42 3.17 7.50
N ALA A 109 3.78 2.04 7.78
CA ALA A 109 4.02 1.24 8.97
C ALA A 109 5.46 0.69 8.98
N GLY A 110 5.89 0.10 7.86
CA GLY A 110 7.24 -0.42 7.69
C GLY A 110 8.27 0.69 7.78
N ALA A 111 8.04 1.85 7.15
CA ALA A 111 8.96 2.98 7.23
C ALA A 111 9.03 3.57 8.63
N GLY A 112 7.90 3.70 9.31
CA GLY A 112 7.82 4.16 10.69
C GLY A 112 8.53 3.23 11.67
N MET A 113 8.43 1.91 11.47
CA MET A 113 9.08 0.89 12.30
C MET A 113 10.58 0.78 12.02
N ALA A 114 10.98 0.80 10.75
CA ALA A 114 12.38 0.70 10.33
C ALA A 114 13.20 1.89 10.81
N ALA A 115 12.62 3.10 10.81
CA ALA A 115 13.23 4.29 11.41
C ALA A 115 13.52 4.15 12.93
N ARG A 116 12.98 3.12 13.60
CA ARG A 116 13.29 2.82 15.02
C ARG A 116 14.40 1.81 15.18
N LEU A 117 14.55 0.92 14.21
CA LEU A 117 15.50 -0.20 14.26
C LEU A 117 16.84 0.17 13.62
N VAL A 118 16.84 1.10 12.67
CA VAL A 118 18.01 1.47 11.87
C VAL A 118 18.19 2.98 11.89
N SER A 119 19.38 3.45 12.28
CA SER A 119 19.67 4.87 12.53
C SER A 119 19.86 5.72 11.26
N ASP A 120 20.05 5.10 10.08
CA ASP A 120 20.68 5.78 8.95
C ASP A 120 19.76 5.99 7.74
N ARG A 121 18.64 6.71 7.88
CA ARG A 121 17.76 7.06 6.73
C ARG A 121 17.26 5.85 5.91
N LEU A 122 17.27 4.65 6.50
CA LEU A 122 16.81 3.42 5.85
C LEU A 122 15.32 3.15 6.12
N GLY A 123 14.58 4.14 6.60
CA GLY A 123 13.14 4.05 6.82
C GLY A 123 12.41 3.68 5.52
N GLY A 124 12.74 4.35 4.41
CA GLY A 124 12.18 4.06 3.11
C GLY A 124 12.40 2.61 2.65
N LEU A 125 13.59 2.06 2.87
CA LEU A 125 13.89 0.66 2.54
C LEU A 125 13.08 -0.32 3.37
N GLY A 126 12.89 -0.05 4.66
CA GLY A 126 12.05 -0.91 5.51
C GLY A 126 10.58 -0.88 5.12
N GLY A 127 10.04 0.28 4.75
CA GLY A 127 8.70 0.40 4.18
C GLY A 127 8.56 -0.34 2.85
N ALA A 128 9.53 -0.14 1.94
CA ALA A 128 9.55 -0.80 0.64
C ALA A 128 9.64 -2.33 0.78
N GLY A 129 10.51 -2.82 1.66
CA GLY A 129 10.63 -4.25 1.97
C GLY A 129 9.34 -4.83 2.51
N ALA A 130 8.64 -4.13 3.41
CA ALA A 130 7.35 -4.58 3.93
C ALA A 130 6.28 -4.68 2.82
N VAL A 131 6.21 -3.69 1.93
CA VAL A 131 5.30 -3.72 0.76
C VAL A 131 5.62 -4.90 -0.15
N ILE A 132 6.90 -5.16 -0.44
CA ILE A 132 7.34 -6.29 -1.27
C ILE A 132 6.95 -7.61 -0.62
N ILE A 133 7.17 -7.78 0.69
CA ILE A 133 6.80 -9.01 1.42
C ILE A 133 5.30 -9.26 1.34
N VAL A 134 4.48 -8.24 1.56
CA VAL A 134 3.00 -8.37 1.46
C VAL A 134 2.59 -8.67 0.02
N ALA A 135 3.13 -7.95 -0.96
CA ALA A 135 2.85 -8.20 -2.38
C ALA A 135 3.26 -9.62 -2.81
N PHE A 136 4.40 -10.11 -2.34
CA PHE A 136 4.89 -11.44 -2.63
C PHE A 136 4.04 -12.53 -1.94
N ALA A 137 3.65 -12.32 -0.68
CA ALA A 137 2.74 -13.21 0.04
C ALA A 137 1.39 -13.33 -0.69
N VAL A 138 0.87 -12.21 -1.19
CA VAL A 138 -0.37 -12.18 -1.99
C VAL A 138 -0.19 -12.88 -3.34
N ALA A 139 0.97 -12.74 -3.99
CA ALA A 139 1.28 -13.41 -5.25
C ALA A 139 1.45 -14.93 -5.09
N LEU A 140 1.99 -15.40 -3.96
CA LEU A 140 2.16 -16.84 -3.67
C LEU A 140 0.87 -17.51 -3.18
N LEU A 141 -0.03 -16.77 -2.55
CA LEU A 141 -1.28 -17.27 -1.97
C LEU A 141 -2.51 -16.61 -2.62
N PRO A 142 -2.66 -16.66 -3.96
CA PRO A 142 -3.76 -15.98 -4.65
C PRO A 142 -5.12 -16.59 -4.29
N TRP A 143 -5.14 -17.88 -4.00
CA TRP A 143 -6.33 -18.64 -3.59
C TRP A 143 -6.85 -18.26 -2.21
N ALA A 144 -6.06 -17.59 -1.36
CA ALA A 144 -6.47 -17.13 -0.04
C ALA A 144 -6.81 -15.63 -0.01
N ASN A 145 -6.04 -14.80 -0.71
CA ASN A 145 -5.96 -13.36 -0.44
C ASN A 145 -6.27 -12.44 -1.63
N GLY A 146 -6.53 -12.97 -2.82
CA GLY A 146 -6.86 -12.13 -3.97
C GLY A 146 -8.29 -11.58 -3.91
N LEU A 147 -8.47 -10.28 -3.63
CA LEU A 147 -9.77 -9.62 -3.87
C LEU A 147 -10.11 -9.61 -5.36
N TRP A 148 -9.10 -9.68 -6.22
CA TRP A 148 -9.21 -9.39 -7.66
C TRP A 148 -9.56 -10.59 -8.51
N THR A 149 -9.38 -11.79 -7.95
CA THR A 149 -9.69 -13.06 -8.62
C THR A 149 -11.06 -13.58 -8.23
N ARG A 150 -11.80 -12.82 -7.41
CA ARG A 150 -13.07 -13.24 -6.79
C ARG A 150 -14.22 -12.35 -7.22
N THR A 151 -15.36 -12.98 -7.50
CA THR A 151 -16.59 -12.28 -7.84
C THR A 151 -17.13 -11.53 -6.62
N PRO A 152 -17.43 -10.22 -6.72
CA PRO A 152 -18.06 -9.46 -5.64
C PRO A 152 -19.36 -10.12 -5.16
N GLY A 153 -19.64 -10.06 -3.85
CA GLY A 153 -20.86 -10.62 -3.25
C GLY A 153 -20.83 -12.13 -2.98
N THR A 154 -19.69 -12.79 -3.22
CA THR A 154 -19.49 -14.19 -2.83
C THR A 154 -18.84 -14.29 -1.45
N LYS A 155 -19.19 -15.31 -0.64
CA LYS A 155 -18.56 -15.59 0.66
C LYS A 155 -17.02 -15.52 0.66
N PRO A 156 -16.29 -16.08 -0.33
CA PRO A 156 -14.85 -15.91 -0.40
C PRO A 156 -14.43 -14.45 -0.62
N SER A 157 -15.14 -13.67 -1.44
CA SER A 157 -14.83 -12.24 -1.63
C SER A 157 -14.91 -11.47 -0.30
N ASP A 158 -15.97 -11.69 0.48
CA ASP A 158 -16.17 -11.03 1.78
C ASP A 158 -15.05 -11.37 2.79
N ALA A 159 -14.62 -12.64 2.81
CA ALA A 159 -13.51 -13.07 3.64
C ALA A 159 -12.21 -12.35 3.26
N SER A 160 -11.94 -12.17 1.96
CA SER A 160 -10.77 -11.40 1.50
C SER A 160 -10.87 -9.92 1.88
N VAL A 161 -12.04 -9.29 1.71
CA VAL A 161 -12.28 -7.91 2.16
C VAL A 161 -11.92 -7.75 3.64
N MET A 162 -12.37 -8.67 4.50
CA MET A 162 -12.07 -8.67 5.93
C MET A 162 -10.56 -8.78 6.22
N TRP A 163 -9.85 -9.66 5.51
CA TRP A 163 -8.39 -9.79 5.64
C TRP A 163 -7.65 -8.51 5.29
N TRP A 164 -8.05 -7.84 4.20
CA TRP A 164 -7.42 -6.59 3.78
C TRP A 164 -7.71 -5.43 4.73
N TRP A 165 -8.90 -5.39 5.32
CA TRP A 165 -9.18 -4.50 6.44
C TRP A 165 -8.33 -4.79 7.66
N ALA A 166 -8.11 -6.06 7.99
CA ALA A 166 -7.23 -6.44 9.10
C ALA A 166 -5.78 -6.00 8.85
N ILE A 167 -5.27 -6.15 7.62
CA ILE A 167 -3.94 -5.65 7.22
C ILE A 167 -3.89 -4.13 7.36
N LEU A 168 -4.87 -3.41 6.82
CA LEU A 168 -4.92 -1.95 6.91
C LEU A 168 -4.99 -1.48 8.37
N GLY A 169 -5.85 -2.08 9.19
CA GLY A 169 -5.97 -1.78 10.62
C GLY A 169 -4.68 -2.05 11.39
N ALA A 170 -4.02 -3.18 11.14
CA ALA A 170 -2.73 -3.52 11.75
C ALA A 170 -1.63 -2.53 11.32
N ALA A 171 -1.62 -2.13 10.05
CA ALA A 171 -0.67 -1.16 9.52
C ALA A 171 -0.86 0.23 10.15
N VAL A 172 -2.10 0.72 10.22
CA VAL A 172 -2.44 2.00 10.88
C VAL A 172 -2.04 1.97 12.36
N LEU A 173 -2.35 0.89 13.09
CA LEU A 173 -1.98 0.74 14.50
C LEU A 173 -0.46 0.74 14.69
N THR A 174 0.26 0.04 13.81
CA THR A 174 1.72 -0.04 13.84
C THR A 174 2.35 1.31 13.55
N PHE A 175 1.86 2.01 12.52
CA PHE A 175 2.29 3.36 12.17
C PHE A 175 2.05 4.34 13.32
N TRP A 176 0.84 4.33 13.90
CA TRP A 176 0.50 5.16 15.06
C TRP A 176 1.44 4.91 16.24
N ARG A 177 1.61 3.64 16.63
CA ARG A 177 2.50 3.24 17.73
C ARG A 177 3.95 3.65 17.48
N SER A 178 4.42 3.51 16.24
CA SER A 178 5.78 3.92 15.84
C SER A 178 5.98 5.44 15.86
N SER A 179 4.92 6.22 15.68
CA SER A 179 4.99 7.68 15.55
C SER A 179 4.77 8.44 16.87
N VAL A 180 3.98 7.88 17.81
CA VAL A 180 3.69 8.53 19.10
C VAL A 180 4.83 8.35 20.11
N VAL A 181 5.39 7.14 20.23
CA VAL A 181 6.33 6.79 21.31
C VAL A 181 7.70 7.49 21.14
N THR A 182 8.02 7.99 19.95
CA THR A 182 9.29 8.66 19.64
C THR A 182 9.41 10.06 20.27
N GLY A 183 8.29 10.70 20.65
CA GLY A 183 8.30 12.01 21.32
C GLY A 183 8.76 11.99 22.78
N ILE A 184 8.68 10.83 23.46
CA ILE A 184 8.89 10.75 24.91
C ILE A 184 10.38 10.54 25.26
N PHE A 185 11.16 9.86 24.41
CA PHE A 185 12.55 9.52 24.73
C PHE A 185 13.59 10.59 24.36
N ARG A 186 13.28 11.57 23.50
CA ARG A 186 14.22 12.66 23.15
C ARG A 186 14.32 13.78 24.20
N LEU A 187 13.45 13.83 25.20
CA LEU A 187 13.49 14.84 26.28
C LEU A 187 14.43 14.46 27.45
N ARG A 188 15.19 13.36 27.35
CA ARG A 188 16.04 12.84 28.43
C ARG A 188 17.54 12.72 28.10
N ARG A 189 18.02 13.30 27.00
CA ARG A 189 19.45 13.41 26.71
C ARG A 189 19.84 14.86 26.51
#